data_AF-A0A3M2KWZ0-F1
#
_entry.id   AF-A0A3M2KWZ0-F1
#
_cell.length_a   1.000
_cell.length_b   1.000
_cell.length_c   1.000
_cell.angle_alpha   90.00
_cell.angle_beta   90.00
_cell.angle_gamma   90.00
#
_symmetry.space_group_name_H-M   'P 1'
#
loop_
_entity.id
_entity.type
_entity.pdbx_description
1 polymer ?
#
loop_
_entity_poly.entity_id
_entity_poly.type
_entity_poly.pdbx_seq_one_letter_code
_entity_poly.pdbx_strand_id
1 'polypeptide(L)'
;MPDDTTADNVRRLRPPRASQTQPEQLSFDEDWIDYWRNYTRAWPPLDRDQIDAIAAIVARIDQRRATATHAGGPQQRPHAA
;
A
#
# COMPACT_ATOMS: atom_id res chain seq x y z
N MET A 1 -26.46 -46.92 14.41
CA MET A 1 -25.32 -46.37 13.66
C MET A 1 -25.82 -45.12 12.93
N PRO A 2 -25.62 -43.90 13.45
CA PRO A 2 -26.00 -42.69 12.73
C PRO A 2 -24.86 -42.23 11.81
N ASP A 3 -25.23 -41.80 10.61
CA ASP A 3 -24.40 -41.28 9.52
C ASP A 3 -23.38 -40.21 9.94
N ASP A 4 -22.10 -40.60 9.94
CA ASP A 4 -20.93 -39.72 10.01
C ASP A 4 -20.64 -39.12 8.62
N THR A 5 -21.57 -38.36 8.05
CA THR A 5 -21.40 -37.78 6.69
C THR A 5 -21.69 -36.29 6.63
N THR A 6 -22.08 -35.68 7.75
CA THR A 6 -22.37 -34.24 7.78
C THR A 6 -21.14 -33.39 8.15
N ALA A 7 -20.08 -33.98 8.72
CA ALA A 7 -18.94 -33.22 9.24
C ALA A 7 -17.87 -32.85 8.19
N ASP A 8 -17.71 -33.62 7.10
CA ASP A 8 -16.64 -33.38 6.10
C ASP A 8 -16.97 -32.22 5.15
N ASN A 9 -18.26 -31.98 4.88
CA ASN A 9 -18.67 -31.12 3.77
C ASN A 9 -18.63 -29.60 4.09
N VAL A 10 -18.60 -29.22 5.37
CA VAL A 10 -18.54 -27.79 5.78
C VAL A 10 -17.10 -27.25 5.76
N ARG A 11 -16.08 -28.12 5.69
CA ARG A 11 -14.67 -27.70 5.74
C ARG A 11 -14.10 -27.23 4.39
N ARG A 12 -14.76 -27.55 3.27
CA ARG A 12 -14.26 -27.24 1.90
C ARG A 12 -14.72 -25.90 1.32
N LEU A 13 -15.62 -25.17 1.97
CA LEU A 13 -16.15 -23.90 1.43
C LEU A 13 -15.72 -22.67 2.22
N ARG A 14 -14.66 -22.74 3.03
CA ARG A 14 -14.00 -21.50 3.45
C ARG A 14 -13.23 -20.99 2.22
N PRO A 15 -13.65 -19.89 1.58
CA PRO A 15 -12.86 -19.30 0.50
C PRO A 15 -11.45 -19.08 1.05
N PRO A 16 -10.38 -19.30 0.26
CA PRO A 16 -9.06 -18.87 0.67
C PRO A 16 -9.23 -17.39 1.03
N ARG A 17 -8.97 -17.04 2.30
CA ARG A 17 -8.91 -15.64 2.70
C ARG A 17 -7.96 -15.04 1.68
N ALA A 18 -8.50 -14.18 0.80
CA ALA A 18 -7.70 -13.44 -0.15
C ALA A 18 -6.50 -12.98 0.64
N SER A 19 -5.30 -13.42 0.23
CA SER A 19 -4.07 -12.99 0.83
C SER A 19 -4.21 -11.49 0.93
N GLN A 20 -4.50 -11.00 2.13
CA GLN A 20 -4.47 -9.58 2.37
C GLN A 20 -3.04 -9.30 2.04
N THR A 21 -2.82 -8.65 0.91
CA THR A 21 -1.57 -7.99 0.60
C THR A 21 -1.42 -7.05 1.77
N GLN A 22 -0.83 -7.55 2.87
CA GLN A 22 -0.34 -6.71 3.94
C GLN A 22 0.49 -5.71 3.15
N PRO A 23 0.16 -4.41 3.22
CA PRO A 23 0.96 -3.41 2.52
C PRO A 23 2.40 -3.75 2.87
N GLU A 24 3.25 -3.96 1.85
CA GLU A 24 4.65 -4.33 2.06
C GLU A 24 5.11 -3.52 3.24
N GLN A 25 5.41 -4.20 4.34
CA GLN A 25 5.71 -3.52 5.58
C GLN A 25 7.04 -2.87 5.29
N LEU A 26 6.99 -1.59 4.91
CA LEU A 26 8.16 -0.80 4.60
C LEU A 26 9.02 -0.89 5.84
N SER A 27 10.10 -1.67 5.76
CA SER A 27 11.08 -1.80 6.83
C SER A 27 11.79 -0.46 6.89
N PHE A 28 11.16 0.51 7.55
CA PHE A 28 11.80 1.76 7.88
C PHE A 28 12.87 1.45 8.91
N ASP A 29 14.04 2.03 8.69
CA ASP A 29 15.09 2.02 9.71
C ASP A 29 14.50 2.56 11.02
N GLU A 30 14.78 1.88 12.13
CA GLU A 30 14.28 2.29 13.45
C GLU A 30 14.71 3.72 13.78
N ASP A 31 15.92 4.10 13.35
CA ASP A 31 16.46 5.45 13.46
C ASP A 31 15.63 6.49 12.70
N TRP A 32 15.06 6.11 11.54
CA TRP A 32 14.21 7.00 10.76
C TRP A 32 12.84 7.21 11.42
N ILE A 33 12.28 6.18 12.04
CA ILE A 33 11.01 6.29 12.79
C ILE A 33 11.20 7.23 13.99
N ASP A 34 12.26 7.04 14.77
CA ASP A 34 12.53 7.86 15.94
C ASP A 34 12.90 9.31 15.57
N TYR A 35 13.63 9.51 14.46
CA TYR A 35 13.88 10.84 13.91
C TYR A 35 12.56 11.59 13.66
N TRP A 36 11.64 11.00 12.91
CA TRP A 36 10.37 11.64 12.57
C TRP A 36 9.47 11.81 13.78
N ARG A 37 9.46 10.84 14.70
CA ARG A 37 8.71 10.93 15.96
C ARG A 37 9.20 12.11 16.80
N ASN A 38 10.51 12.32 16.92
CA ASN A 38 11.05 13.46 17.66
C ASN A 38 10.77 14.80 16.94
N TYR A 39 10.97 14.83 15.61
CA TYR A 39 10.75 16.04 14.80
C TYR A 39 9.31 16.54 14.83
N THR A 40 8.34 15.62 14.81
CA THR A 40 6.90 15.95 14.79
C THR A 40 6.29 16.10 16.18
N ARG A 41 7.06 15.88 17.25
CA ARG A 41 6.55 15.87 18.64
C ARG A 41 5.84 17.16 19.06
N ALA A 42 6.29 18.30 18.54
CA ALA A 42 5.73 19.62 18.88
C ALA A 42 4.58 20.05 17.96
N TRP A 43 4.21 19.21 16.98
CA TRP A 43 3.19 19.59 15.99
C TRP A 43 1.79 19.42 16.59
N PRO A 44 0.86 20.32 16.23
CA PRO A 44 -0.53 20.12 16.60
C PRO A 44 -1.07 18.82 15.99
N PRO A 45 -2.02 18.14 16.64
CA PRO A 45 -2.65 16.95 16.09
C PRO A 45 -3.35 17.32 14.77
N LEU A 46 -3.22 16.44 13.78
CA LEU A 46 -3.91 16.60 12.51
C LEU A 46 -5.39 16.24 12.69
N ASP A 47 -6.27 17.10 12.18
CA ASP A 47 -7.69 16.79 12.05
C ASP A 47 -7.95 15.94 10.80
N ARG A 48 -9.13 15.31 10.74
CA ARG A 48 -9.56 14.46 9.63
C ARG A 48 -9.45 15.15 8.27
N ASP A 49 -9.88 16.40 8.16
CA ASP A 49 -9.82 17.15 6.89
C ASP A 49 -8.37 17.34 6.40
N GLN A 50 -7.44 17.52 7.34
CA GLN A 50 -6.01 17.68 7.02
C GLN A 50 -5.40 16.35 6.56
N ILE A 51 -5.80 15.24 7.18
CA ILE A 51 -5.38 13.89 6.77
C ILE A 51 -5.90 13.56 5.37
N ASP A 52 -7.17 13.86 5.08
CA ASP A 52 -7.76 13.60 3.77
C ASP A 52 -7.11 14.47 2.67
N ALA A 53 -6.74 15.73 2.99
CA ALA A 53 -5.96 16.58 2.08
C ALA A 53 -4.55 16.01 1.80
N ILE A 54 -3.84 15.51 2.82
CA ILE A 54 -2.54 14.85 2.65
C ILE A 54 -2.70 13.59 1.77
N ALA A 55 -3.73 12.78 2.01
CA ALA A 55 -4.02 11.60 1.21
C ALA A 55 -4.26 11.93 -0.27
N ALA A 56 -4.99 13.02 -0.56
CA ALA A 56 -5.23 13.48 -1.93
C ALA A 56 -3.93 13.92 -2.63
N ILE A 57 -3.01 14.56 -1.90
CA ILE A 57 -1.69 14.95 -2.42
C ILE A 57 -0.87 13.69 -2.75
N VAL A 58 -0.82 12.72 -1.84
CA VAL A 58 -0.11 11.44 -2.05
C VAL A 58 -0.68 10.70 -3.26
N ALA A 59 -2.00 10.56 -3.36
CA ALA A 59 -2.66 9.92 -4.50
C ALA A 59 -2.31 10.61 -5.83
N ARG A 60 -2.22 11.94 -5.85
CA ARG A 60 -1.81 12.70 -7.04
C ARG A 60 -0.34 12.46 -7.41
N ILE A 61 0.54 12.32 -6.42
CA ILE A 61 1.96 11.98 -6.63
C ILE A 61 2.07 10.56 -7.20
N ASP A 62 1.36 9.60 -6.63
CA ASP A 62 1.34 8.21 -7.12
C ASP A 62 0.81 8.12 -8.54
N GLN A 63 -0.27 8.85 -8.86
CA GLN A 63 -0.78 8.93 -10.23
C GLN A 63 0.29 9.45 -11.20
N ARG A 64 1.01 10.52 -10.82
CA ARG A 64 2.11 11.05 -11.65
C ARG A 64 3.24 10.04 -11.84
N ARG A 65 3.63 9.33 -10.78
CA ARG A 65 4.66 8.28 -10.85
C ARG A 65 4.22 7.15 -11.78
N ALA A 66 2.99 6.67 -11.65
CA ALA A 66 2.45 5.65 -12.54
C ALA A 66 2.48 6.11 -14.01
N THR A 67 2.04 7.34 -14.30
CA THR A 67 2.10 7.87 -15.67
C THR A 67 3.52 8.02 -16.21
N ALA A 68 4.48 8.41 -15.37
CA ALA A 68 5.89 8.54 -15.76
C ALA A 68 6.52 7.17 -16.03
N THR A 69 6.23 6.16 -15.21
CA THR A 69 6.69 4.77 -15.43
C THR A 69 6.09 4.18 -16.70
N HIS A 70 4.82 4.49 -17.02
CA HIS A 70 4.18 4.07 -18.27
C HIS A 70 4.66 4.85 -19.51
N ALA A 71 5.15 6.08 -19.33
CA ALA A 71 5.74 6.88 -20.40
C ALA A 71 7.21 6.51 -20.71
N GLY A 72 7.84 5.65 -19.88
CA GLY A 72 9.19 5.11 -20.07
C GLY A 72 9.30 4.00 -21.12
N GLY A 73 8.52 4.07 -22.21
CA GLY A 73 8.87 3.35 -23.44
C GLY A 73 10.23 3.86 -23.96
N PRO A 74 11.03 3.02 -24.65
CA PRO A 74 12.41 3.34 -25.00
C PRO A 74 12.47 4.68 -25.70
N GLN A 75 13.06 5.66 -25.02
CA GLN A 75 13.26 7.00 -25.50
C GLN A 75 14.26 6.89 -26.67
N GLN A 76 13.73 6.76 -27.89
CA GLN A 76 14.50 6.80 -29.13
C GLN A 76 15.23 8.15 -29.14
N ARG A 77 16.52 8.12 -28.80
CA ARG A 77 17.43 9.23 -29.06
C ARG A 77 17.43 9.45 -30.58
N PRO A 78 17.12 10.65 -31.08
CA PRO A 78 17.37 10.93 -32.49
C PRO A 78 18.88 10.80 -32.70
N HIS A 79 19.29 9.80 -33.50
CA HIS A 79 20.64 9.77 -34.06
C HIS A 79 20.77 11.04 -34.92
N ALA A 80 21.57 11.99 -34.44
CA ALA A 80 22.10 13.03 -35.29
C ALA A 80 23.02 12.36 -36.32
N ALA A 81 22.70 12.61 -37.59
CA ALA A 81 23.42 12.15 -38.78
C ALA A 81 24.79 12.80 -38.94
#